data_AF-A0A1M5X6Z3-F1
#
_entry.id   AF-A0A1M5X6Z3-F1
#
_cell.length_a   1.000
_cell.length_b   1.000
_cell.length_c   1.000
_cell.angle_alpha   90.00
_cell.angle_beta   90.00
_cell.angle_gamma   90.00
#
_symmetry.space_group_name_H-M   'P 1'
#
loop_
_entity.id
_entity.type
_entity.pdbx_description
1 polymer ?
#
loop_
_entity_poly.entity_id
_entity_poly.type
_entity_poly.pdbx_seq_one_letter_code
_entity_poly.pdbx_strand_id
1 'polypeptide(L)'
;MLTPFDIWAPMFRAPFSGDVTQEITPRFFSPDIQGIPEIEHKVQTEVASYGKQLGKILEALQTLSKATDTPLPEIDTLVTEIEAIKDESKASFKDDAVAALDRLRKADKDAWQDVVATARTAE
;
A
#
# COMPACT_ATOMS: atom_id res chain seq x y z
N MET A 1 7.12 -19.49 27.40
CA MET A 1 6.16 -20.61 27.32
C MET A 1 5.95 -20.89 25.85
N LEU A 2 6.05 -22.14 25.41
CA LEU A 2 5.78 -22.53 24.03
C LEU A 2 4.27 -22.44 23.80
N THR A 3 3.87 -21.62 22.83
CA THR A 3 2.47 -21.49 22.41
C THR A 3 2.19 -22.42 21.24
N PRO A 4 0.93 -22.79 20.97
CA PRO A 4 0.57 -23.62 19.82
C PRO A 4 1.02 -23.04 18.47
N PHE A 5 1.23 -21.72 18.38
CA PHE A 5 1.73 -21.05 17.18
C PHE A 5 3.21 -21.34 16.89
N ASP A 6 4.02 -21.61 17.91
CA ASP A 6 5.47 -21.85 17.77
C ASP A 6 5.79 -23.19 17.06
N ILE A 7 4.82 -24.10 16.98
CA ILE A 7 4.94 -25.40 16.32
C ILE A 7 4.64 -25.29 14.81
N TRP A 8 3.77 -24.36 14.43
CA TRP A 8 3.27 -24.25 13.05
C TRP A 8 4.04 -23.22 12.21
N ALA A 9 4.69 -22.24 12.85
CA ALA A 9 5.53 -21.25 12.19
C ALA A 9 6.83 -21.00 12.98
N PRO A 10 7.87 -21.85 12.85
CA PRO A 10 9.12 -21.66 13.56
C PRO A 10 9.80 -20.35 13.10
N MET A 11 9.79 -19.33 13.96
CA MET A 11 10.47 -18.07 13.69
C MET A 11 11.99 -18.27 13.82
N PHE A 12 12.68 -18.30 12.67
CA PHE A 12 14.13 -18.38 12.62
C PHE A 12 14.74 -17.00 12.87
N ARG A 13 15.36 -16.78 14.03
CA ARG A 13 16.05 -15.53 14.39
C ARG A 13 17.56 -15.72 14.20
N ALA A 14 18.15 -15.12 13.17
CA ALA A 14 19.60 -15.12 13.00
C ALA A 14 20.26 -14.23 14.09
N PRO A 15 21.44 -14.60 14.63
CA PRO A 15 22.12 -13.78 15.61
C PRO A 15 22.45 -12.41 14.99
N PHE A 16 22.17 -11.33 15.72
CA PHE A 16 22.28 -9.92 15.28
C PHE A 16 21.22 -9.41 14.29
N SER A 17 20.19 -10.21 13.94
CA SER A 17 19.17 -9.81 12.95
C SER A 17 18.15 -8.77 13.44
N GLY A 18 18.15 -8.40 14.72
CA GLY A 18 17.04 -7.66 15.34
C GLY A 18 15.72 -8.44 15.26
N ASP A 19 14.69 -7.99 15.96
CA ASP A 19 13.34 -8.52 15.77
C ASP A 19 12.75 -7.84 14.53
N VAL A 20 12.48 -8.59 13.45
CA VAL A 20 11.69 -8.11 12.31
C VAL A 20 10.22 -8.43 12.60
N THR A 21 9.70 -7.86 13.69
CA THR A 21 8.28 -7.96 14.01
C THR A 21 7.58 -6.77 13.38
N GLN A 22 6.92 -6.99 12.24
CA GLN A 22 5.89 -6.05 11.81
C GLN A 22 4.71 -6.20 12.78
N GLU A 23 4.47 -5.17 13.59
CA GLU A 23 3.40 -5.20 14.57
C GLU A 23 2.04 -5.06 13.86
N ILE A 24 1.33 -6.19 13.69
CA ILE A 24 -0.05 -6.21 13.20
C ILE A 24 -0.98 -6.09 14.41
N THR A 25 -0.88 -5.01 15.19
CA THR A 25 -1.87 -4.67 16.21
C THR A 25 -2.92 -3.73 15.62
N PRO A 26 -4.21 -3.83 16.05
CA PRO A 26 -5.19 -2.80 15.74
C PRO A 26 -4.63 -1.45 16.20
N ARG A 27 -4.43 -0.52 15.27
CA ARG A 27 -3.72 0.76 15.44
C ARG A 27 -4.23 1.68 16.56
N PHE A 28 -5.34 1.33 17.22
CA PHE A 28 -5.83 2.00 18.42
C PHE A 28 -4.85 1.96 19.61
N PHE A 29 -3.88 1.04 19.62
CA PHE A 29 -2.92 0.86 20.70
C PHE A 29 -1.44 0.93 20.25
N SER A 30 -1.17 1.44 19.03
CA SER A 30 0.22 1.54 18.55
C SER A 30 0.98 2.62 19.35
N PRO A 31 2.20 2.32 19.83
CA PRO A 31 3.08 3.28 20.50
C PRO A 31 3.69 4.33 19.53
N ASP A 32 3.46 4.20 18.23
CA ASP A 32 3.98 5.11 17.20
C ASP A 32 3.27 6.46 17.19
N ILE A 33 2.11 6.55 17.85
CA ILE A 33 1.30 7.76 17.97
C ILE A 33 1.75 8.54 19.21
N GLN A 34 2.46 9.64 19.01
CA GLN A 34 3.04 10.45 20.11
C GLN A 34 2.20 11.72 20.41
N GLY A 35 1.28 12.09 19.53
CA GLY A 35 0.37 13.24 19.64
C GLY A 35 -1.09 12.85 19.82
N ILE A 36 -2.02 13.66 19.28
CA ILE A 36 -3.46 13.39 19.36
C ILE A 36 -3.81 12.29 18.35
N PRO A 37 -4.21 11.08 18.78
CA PRO A 37 -4.37 9.93 17.89
C PRO A 37 -5.34 10.16 16.73
N GLU A 38 -6.43 10.88 16.97
CA GLU A 38 -7.44 11.18 15.96
C GLU A 38 -6.88 12.10 14.86
N ILE A 39 -6.03 13.05 15.24
CA ILE A 39 -5.39 13.97 14.29
C ILE A 39 -4.33 13.22 13.49
N GLU A 40 -3.48 12.44 14.15
CA GLU A 40 -2.42 11.69 13.47
C GLU A 40 -3.00 10.66 12.49
N HIS A 41 -4.05 9.95 12.89
CA HIS A 41 -4.76 9.03 12.01
C HIS A 41 -5.32 9.76 10.79
N LYS A 42 -5.95 10.92 10.99
CA LYS A 42 -6.51 11.72 9.90
C LYS A 42 -5.42 12.23 8.95
N VAL A 43 -4.30 12.71 9.48
CA VAL A 43 -3.17 13.17 8.66
C VAL A 43 -2.58 12.02 7.84
N GLN A 44 -2.38 10.84 8.44
CA GLN A 44 -1.79 9.70 7.74
C GLN A 44 -2.73 9.08 6.68
N THR A 45 -4.04 9.10 6.92
CA THR A 45 -5.01 8.51 5.99
C THR A 45 -5.45 9.47 4.88
N GLU A 46 -5.63 10.76 5.20
CA GLU A 46 -6.23 11.72 4.26
C GLU A 46 -5.21 12.65 3.61
N VAL A 47 -4.13 13.02 4.30
CA VAL A 47 -3.23 14.09 3.84
C VAL A 47 -1.93 13.54 3.28
N ALA A 48 -1.23 12.73 4.06
CA ALA A 48 0.14 12.31 3.79
C ALA A 48 0.38 10.89 4.32
N SER A 49 -0.13 9.89 3.60
CA SER A 49 0.25 8.50 3.87
C SER A 49 1.75 8.31 3.76
N TYR A 50 2.31 7.32 4.47
CA TYR A 50 3.74 7.02 4.43
C TYR A 50 4.27 6.85 3.00
N GLY A 51 3.52 6.16 2.13
CA GLY A 51 3.88 6.03 0.71
C GLY A 51 3.97 7.38 -0.03
N LYS A 52 3.06 8.33 0.27
CA LYS A 52 3.10 9.68 -0.29
C LYS A 52 4.27 10.50 0.27
N GLN A 53 4.57 10.38 1.56
CA GLN A 53 5.73 11.03 2.19
C GLN A 53 7.04 10.53 1.59
N LEU A 54 7.22 9.21 1.50
CA LEU A 54 8.40 8.59 0.90
C LEU A 54 8.52 8.95 -0.59
N GLY A 55 7.42 8.96 -1.33
CA GLY A 55 7.41 9.42 -2.73
C GLY A 55 7.97 10.83 -2.89
N LYS A 56 7.60 11.77 -2.01
CA LYS A 56 8.14 13.14 -2.03
C LYS A 56 9.63 13.20 -1.72
N ILE A 57 10.11 12.34 -0.82
CA ILE A 57 11.54 12.24 -0.52
C ILE A 57 12.32 11.69 -1.73
N LEU A 58 11.82 10.63 -2.37
CA LEU A 58 12.45 10.06 -3.57
C LEU A 58 12.49 11.08 -4.72
N GLU A 59 11.40 11.80 -4.96
CA GLU A 59 11.35 12.91 -5.95
C GLU A 59 12.41 13.98 -5.65
N ALA A 60 12.56 14.37 -4.37
CA ALA A 60 13.56 15.35 -3.96
C ALA A 60 14.99 14.83 -4.18
N LEU A 61 15.27 13.57 -3.83
CA LEU A 61 16.57 12.94 -4.03
C LEU A 61 16.93 12.84 -5.51
N GLN A 62 15.99 12.45 -6.38
CA GLN A 62 16.21 12.42 -7.83
C GLN A 62 16.44 13.84 -8.40
N THR A 63 15.75 14.84 -7.87
CA THR A 63 15.95 16.24 -8.26
C THR A 63 17.36 16.72 -7.89
N LEU A 64 17.80 16.41 -6.66
CA LEU A 64 19.15 16.75 -6.19
C LEU A 64 20.22 16.00 -6.97
N SER A 65 20.06 14.70 -7.20
CA SER A 65 20.95 13.87 -8.03
C SER A 65 21.23 14.50 -9.39
N LYS A 66 20.16 14.96 -10.08
CA LYS A 66 20.27 15.66 -11.37
C LYS A 66 20.98 17.01 -11.25
N ALA A 67 20.73 17.75 -10.17
CA ALA A 67 21.33 19.08 -9.97
C ALA A 67 22.81 19.02 -9.57
N THR A 68 23.24 17.95 -8.89
CA THR A 68 24.62 17.77 -8.43
C THR A 68 25.43 16.82 -9.30
N ASP A 69 24.85 16.35 -10.42
CA ASP A 69 25.43 15.33 -11.30
C ASP A 69 25.98 14.12 -10.52
N THR A 70 25.23 13.70 -9.51
CA THR A 70 25.60 12.62 -8.58
C THR A 70 24.63 11.46 -8.75
N PRO A 71 25.00 10.39 -9.49
CA PRO A 71 24.13 9.27 -9.73
C PRO A 71 23.67 8.58 -8.44
N LEU A 72 22.38 8.25 -8.35
CA LEU A 72 21.78 7.49 -7.25
C LEU A 72 21.12 6.21 -7.80
N PRO A 73 21.90 5.24 -8.32
CA PRO A 73 21.38 4.10 -9.07
C PRO A 73 20.40 3.23 -8.26
N GLU A 74 20.60 3.10 -6.95
CA GLU A 74 19.70 2.36 -6.07
C GLU A 74 18.34 3.06 -5.93
N ILE A 75 18.33 4.39 -5.86
CA ILE A 75 17.09 5.19 -5.80
C ILE A 75 16.33 5.10 -7.12
N ASP A 76 17.05 5.18 -8.25
CA ASP A 76 16.43 5.06 -9.57
C ASP A 76 15.83 3.67 -9.81
N THR A 77 16.54 2.62 -9.36
CA THR A 77 16.03 1.24 -9.39
C THR A 77 14.77 1.12 -8.54
N LEU A 78 14.81 1.61 -7.29
CA LEU A 78 13.67 1.56 -6.38
C LEU A 78 12.44 2.27 -6.94
N VAL A 79 12.61 3.48 -7.50
CA VAL A 79 11.51 4.23 -8.12
C VAL A 79 10.92 3.46 -9.30
N THR A 80 11.76 2.83 -10.12
CA THR A 80 11.32 2.04 -11.28
C THR A 80 10.50 0.81 -10.85
N GLU A 81 10.95 0.08 -9.84
CA GLU A 81 10.22 -1.08 -9.30
C GLU A 81 8.87 -0.69 -8.70
N ILE A 82 8.81 0.43 -7.97
CA ILE A 82 7.55 0.94 -7.41
C ILE A 82 6.55 1.28 -8.52
N GLU A 83 6.97 1.96 -9.59
CA GLU A 83 6.08 2.28 -10.70
C GLU A 83 5.62 1.02 -11.45
N ALA A 84 6.50 0.03 -11.65
CA ALA A 84 6.11 -1.25 -12.24
C ALA A 84 5.02 -1.97 -11.43
N ILE A 85 5.16 -2.03 -10.10
CA ILE A 85 4.15 -2.64 -9.22
C ILE A 85 2.84 -1.86 -9.25
N LYS A 86 2.89 -0.52 -9.28
CA LYS A 86 1.67 0.30 -9.38
C LYS A 86 0.93 0.03 -10.69
N ASP A 87 1.65 -0.12 -11.78
CA ASP A 87 1.04 -0.35 -13.08
C ASP A 87 0.48 -1.78 -13.19
N GLU A 88 1.17 -2.78 -12.67
CA GLU A 88 0.64 -4.14 -12.51
C GLU A 88 -0.65 -4.15 -11.66
N SER A 89 -0.65 -3.42 -10.54
CA SER A 89 -1.81 -3.31 -9.66
C SER A 89 -3.01 -2.64 -10.35
N LYS A 90 -2.78 -1.61 -11.17
CA LYS A 90 -3.85 -0.98 -11.96
C LYS A 90 -4.46 -1.96 -12.98
N ALA A 91 -3.63 -2.79 -13.61
CA ALA A 91 -4.11 -3.83 -14.51
C ALA A 91 -5.00 -4.83 -13.77
N SER A 92 -4.59 -5.26 -12.57
CA SER A 92 -5.39 -6.11 -11.69
C SER A 92 -6.75 -5.49 -11.34
N PHE A 93 -6.83 -4.19 -11.05
CA PHE A 93 -8.10 -3.54 -10.71
C PHE A 93 -9.13 -3.62 -11.84
N LYS A 94 -8.70 -3.53 -13.09
CA LYS A 94 -9.59 -3.69 -14.24
C LYS A 94 -10.16 -5.11 -14.29
N ASP A 95 -9.30 -6.10 -14.14
CA ASP A 95 -9.69 -7.51 -14.20
C ASP A 95 -10.61 -7.89 -13.03
N ASP A 96 -10.32 -7.38 -11.84
CA ASP A 96 -11.17 -7.52 -10.65
C ASP A 96 -12.54 -6.85 -10.84
N ALA A 97 -12.57 -5.64 -11.41
CA ALA A 97 -13.81 -4.93 -11.70
C ALA A 97 -14.66 -5.69 -12.74
N VAL A 98 -14.04 -6.23 -13.80
CA VAL A 98 -14.73 -7.06 -14.79
C VAL A 98 -15.29 -8.32 -14.14
N ALA A 99 -14.49 -9.03 -13.33
CA ALA A 99 -14.94 -10.23 -12.63
C ALA A 99 -16.06 -9.93 -11.64
N ALA A 100 -16.00 -8.81 -10.93
CA ALA A 100 -17.05 -8.36 -10.01
C ALA A 100 -18.35 -8.02 -10.76
N LEU A 101 -18.27 -7.30 -11.89
CA LEU A 101 -19.43 -7.00 -12.73
C LEU A 101 -20.05 -8.27 -13.33
N ASP A 102 -19.24 -9.25 -13.73
CA ASP A 102 -19.73 -10.53 -14.24
C ASP A 102 -20.43 -11.37 -13.16
N ARG A 103 -19.92 -11.33 -11.92
CA ARG A 103 -20.60 -11.95 -10.78
C ARG A 103 -21.93 -11.25 -10.49
N LEU A 104 -21.96 -9.92 -10.48
CA LEU A 104 -23.17 -9.14 -10.28
C LEU A 104 -24.21 -9.47 -11.36
N ARG A 105 -23.82 -9.45 -12.64
CA ARG A 105 -24.70 -9.81 -13.77
C ARG A 105 -25.36 -11.19 -13.64
N LYS A 106 -24.67 -12.16 -13.05
CA LYS A 106 -25.19 -13.53 -12.84
C LYS A 106 -26.14 -13.62 -11.64
N ALA A 107 -25.91 -12.83 -10.59
CA ALA A 107 -26.69 -12.85 -9.36
C ALA A 107 -27.92 -11.92 -9.43
N ASP A 108 -27.73 -10.72 -9.99
CA ASP A 108 -28.73 -9.66 -10.09
C ASP A 108 -28.47 -8.81 -11.34
N LYS A 109 -29.30 -9.04 -12.37
CA LYS A 109 -29.15 -8.39 -13.67
C LYS A 109 -29.56 -6.92 -13.63
N ASP A 110 -30.55 -6.57 -12.82
CA ASP A 110 -31.09 -5.20 -12.75
C ASP A 110 -30.07 -4.31 -12.02
N ALA A 111 -29.52 -4.78 -10.89
CA ALA A 111 -28.44 -4.08 -10.20
C ALA A 111 -27.17 -3.91 -11.07
N TRP A 112 -26.84 -4.90 -11.92
CA TRP A 112 -25.75 -4.74 -12.89
C TRP A 112 -26.03 -3.64 -13.92
N GLN A 113 -27.26 -3.55 -14.43
CA GLN A 113 -27.65 -2.50 -15.38
C GLN A 113 -27.54 -1.12 -14.76
N ASP A 114 -27.96 -0.96 -13.51
CA ASP A 114 -27.86 0.30 -12.78
C ASP A 114 -26.41 0.76 -12.58
N VAL A 115 -25.51 -0.16 -12.21
CA VAL A 115 -24.07 0.14 -12.04
C VAL A 115 -23.44 0.57 -13.37
N VAL A 116 -23.74 -0.14 -14.46
CA VAL A 116 -23.21 0.20 -15.80
C VAL A 116 -23.79 1.51 -16.32
N ALA A 117 -25.08 1.78 -16.08
CA ALA A 117 -25.72 3.04 -16.43
C ALA A 117 -25.09 4.21 -15.67
N THR A 118 -24.91 4.06 -14.36
CA THR A 118 -24.28 5.06 -13.49
C THR A 118 -22.86 5.37 -13.94
N ALA A 119 -22.08 4.34 -14.26
CA ALA A 119 -20.70 4.50 -14.74
C ALA A 119 -20.61 5.25 -16.07
N ARG A 120 -21.61 5.12 -16.96
CA ARG A 120 -21.68 5.84 -18.25
C ARG A 120 -22.03 7.32 -18.11
N THR A 121 -22.73 7.69 -17.05
CA THR A 121 -23.15 9.09 -16.79
C THR A 121 -22.15 9.90 -15.97
N ALA A 122 -21.08 9.27 -15.47
CA ALA A 122 -20.06 9.91 -14.65
C ALA A 122 -18.91 10.56 -15.45
N GLU A 123 -19.03 10.59 -16.79
CA GLU A 123 -18.10 11.23 -17.74
C GLU A 123 -18.63 12.60 -18.18
#